data_AF-A0A7C6YIL2-F1
#
_entry.id   AF-A0A7C6YIL2-F1
#
_cell.length_a   1.000
_cell.length_b   1.000
_cell.length_c   1.000
_cell.angle_alpha   90.00
_cell.angle_beta   90.00
_cell.angle_gamma   90.00
#
_symmetry.space_group_name_H-M   'P 1'
#
loop_
_entity.id
_entity.type
_entity.pdbx_description
1 polymer ?
#
loop_
_entity_poly.entity_id
_entity_poly.type
_entity_poly.pdbx_seq_one_letter_code
_entity_poly.pdbx_strand_id
1 'polypeptide(L)'
;MQAGDFSLGFIEPYLAILNTVRSAFPCVYPYHAFVPSFNTDWGYILAFSEPDCPKYFSKDIDTRIKQRKLSLRYFDGETQQGAFSLPRDFRHKLRSSSQIIDDHQVLNIF
;
A
#
# COMPACT_ATOMS: atom_id res chain seq x y z
N MET A 1 0.47 -2.33 6.76
CA MET A 1 0.12 -1.17 7.61
C MET A 1 -0.98 -0.37 6.91
N GLN A 2 -2.00 0.09 7.62
CA GLN A 2 -2.99 1.06 7.08
C GLN A 2 -2.35 2.44 6.97
N ALA A 3 -2.65 3.20 5.92
CA ALA A 3 -1.99 4.48 5.63
C ALA A 3 -2.95 5.61 5.23
N GLY A 4 -4.26 5.43 5.43
CA GLY A 4 -5.26 6.49 5.26
C GLY A 4 -5.98 6.45 3.91
N ASP A 5 -6.67 7.55 3.61
CA ASP A 5 -7.42 7.72 2.37
C ASP A 5 -6.49 7.68 1.14
N PHE A 6 -6.89 6.92 0.14
CA PHE A 6 -6.17 6.74 -1.12
C PHE A 6 -6.94 7.35 -2.30
N SER A 7 -7.74 8.37 -2.07
CA SER A 7 -8.33 9.23 -3.09
C SER A 7 -7.37 10.37 -3.41
N LEU A 8 -7.24 10.75 -4.69
CA LEU A 8 -6.28 11.78 -5.13
C LEU A 8 -6.38 13.11 -4.38
N GLY A 9 -7.58 13.52 -3.99
CA GLY A 9 -7.82 14.76 -3.25
C GLY A 9 -7.32 14.73 -1.80
N PHE A 10 -7.11 13.55 -1.23
CA PHE A 10 -6.79 13.35 0.18
C PHE A 10 -5.54 12.48 0.40
N ILE A 11 -4.74 12.27 -0.65
CA ILE A 11 -3.64 11.29 -0.66
C ILE A 11 -2.38 11.78 0.10
N GLU A 12 -2.25 13.05 0.43
CA GLU A 12 -1.01 13.59 1.03
C GLU A 12 -0.56 12.88 2.33
N PRO A 13 -1.46 12.58 3.30
CA PRO A 13 -1.10 11.79 4.47
C PRO A 13 -0.55 10.41 4.12
N TYR A 14 -1.17 9.72 3.16
CA TYR A 14 -0.71 8.43 2.66
C TYR A 14 0.70 8.53 2.08
N LEU A 15 1.00 9.58 1.29
CA LEU A 15 2.31 9.78 0.68
C LEU A 15 3.39 10.06 1.72
N ALA A 16 3.11 10.89 2.73
CA ALA A 16 4.04 11.16 3.82
C ALA A 16 4.40 9.87 4.58
N ILE A 17 3.40 9.04 4.89
CA ILE A 17 3.63 7.73 5.53
C ILE A 17 4.45 6.83 4.61
N LEU A 18 4.10 6.72 3.33
CA LEU A 18 4.82 5.88 2.38
C LEU A 18 6.29 6.26 2.25
N ASN A 19 6.59 7.55 2.14
CA ASN A 19 7.95 8.04 2.02
C ASN A 19 8.75 7.79 3.29
N THR A 20 8.13 7.96 4.46
CA THR A 20 8.74 7.64 5.76
C THR A 20 9.05 6.16 5.87
N VAL A 21 8.14 5.28 5.44
CA VAL A 21 8.40 3.83 5.43
C VAL A 21 9.53 3.48 4.43
N ARG A 22 9.59 4.14 3.27
CA ARG A 22 10.66 3.95 2.28
C ARG A 22 12.05 4.35 2.78
N SER A 23 12.16 5.29 3.73
CA SER A 23 13.46 5.66 4.28
C SER A 23 14.02 4.61 5.26
N ALA A 24 13.14 3.78 5.84
CA ALA A 24 13.51 2.79 6.84
C ALA A 24 13.58 1.34 6.33
N PHE A 25 12.90 1.03 5.21
CA PHE A 25 12.81 -0.34 4.69
C PHE A 25 13.31 -0.45 3.25
N PRO A 26 14.13 -1.47 2.90
CA PRO A 26 14.67 -1.65 1.55
C PRO A 26 13.58 -1.97 0.50
N CYS A 27 12.49 -2.62 0.91
CA CYS A 27 11.45 -3.08 0.00
C CYS A 27 10.08 -2.60 0.49
N VAL A 28 9.43 -1.72 -0.26
CA VAL A 28 8.14 -1.13 0.11
C VAL A 28 7.17 -1.19 -1.07
N TYR A 29 6.00 -1.79 -0.82
CA TYR A 29 4.95 -2.02 -1.79
C TYR A 29 3.66 -1.31 -1.38
N PRO A 30 3.31 -0.19 -2.04
CA PRO A 30 2.02 0.47 -1.86
C PRO A 30 0.89 -0.34 -2.51
N TYR A 31 -0.27 -0.42 -1.86
CA TYR A 31 -1.48 -1.01 -2.42
C TYR A 31 -2.73 -0.34 -1.83
N HIS A 32 -3.89 -0.60 -2.43
CA HIS A 32 -5.16 -0.08 -1.94
C HIS A 32 -6.29 -1.10 -2.07
N ALA A 33 -7.39 -0.82 -1.37
CA ALA A 33 -8.65 -1.55 -1.51
C ALA A 33 -9.82 -0.62 -1.19
N PHE A 34 -10.90 -0.68 -1.97
CA PHE A 34 -12.12 0.03 -1.65
C PHE A 34 -12.77 -0.55 -0.38
N VAL A 35 -13.01 0.30 0.63
CA VAL A 35 -13.65 -0.10 1.89
C VAL A 35 -15.05 0.51 1.96
N PRO A 36 -16.13 -0.27 1.82
CA PRO A 36 -17.49 0.26 1.69
C PRO A 36 -17.94 1.16 2.85
N SER A 37 -17.59 0.81 4.09
CA SER A 37 -17.94 1.62 5.27
C SER A 37 -17.22 2.96 5.34
N PHE A 38 -16.11 3.12 4.62
CA PHE A 38 -15.37 4.38 4.53
C PHE A 38 -15.71 5.15 3.25
N ASN A 39 -16.41 4.50 2.31
CA ASN A 39 -16.76 5.07 1.00
C ASN A 39 -15.57 5.66 0.25
N THR A 40 -14.40 5.00 0.34
CA THR A 40 -13.16 5.47 -0.28
C THR A 40 -12.24 4.27 -0.55
N ASP A 41 -11.31 4.45 -1.49
CA ASP A 41 -10.14 3.59 -1.57
C ASP A 41 -9.27 3.84 -0.33
N TRP A 42 -9.01 2.78 0.43
CA TRP A 42 -8.12 2.86 1.59
C TRP A 42 -6.73 2.38 1.22
N GLY A 43 -5.74 3.17 1.60
CA GLY A 43 -4.35 2.94 1.31
C GLY A 43 -3.68 2.04 2.35
N TYR A 44 -2.84 1.16 1.87
CA TYR A 44 -2.02 0.28 2.67
C TYR A 44 -0.57 0.25 2.16
N ILE A 45 0.33 -0.14 3.06
CA ILE A 45 1.76 -0.28 2.78
C ILE A 45 2.24 -1.64 3.33
N LEU A 46 2.91 -2.40 2.46
CA LEU A 46 3.66 -3.60 2.83
C LEU A 46 5.16 -3.29 2.75
N ALA A 47 5.93 -3.64 3.78
CA ALA A 47 7.36 -3.39 3.84
C ALA A 47 8.12 -4.62 4.36
N PHE A 48 9.33 -4.84 3.87
CA PHE A 48 10.22 -5.93 4.28
C PHE A 48 11.56 -5.36 4.71
N SER A 49 12.14 -5.92 5.77
CA SER A 49 13.45 -5.53 6.29
C SER A 49 14.59 -6.19 5.52
N GLU A 50 14.33 -7.33 4.90
CA GLU A 50 15.29 -8.07 4.09
C GLU A 50 15.55 -7.34 2.75
N PRO A 51 16.81 -7.25 2.31
CA PRO A 51 17.15 -6.61 1.03
C PRO A 51 16.59 -7.34 -0.20
N ASP A 52 16.40 -8.65 -0.08
CA ASP A 52 15.86 -9.48 -1.14
C ASP A 52 14.36 -9.23 -1.30
N CYS A 53 14.03 -8.18 -2.05
CA CYS A 53 12.66 -7.77 -2.32
C CYS A 53 11.86 -8.94 -2.92
N PRO A 54 10.89 -9.50 -2.18
CA PRO A 54 10.25 -10.73 -2.61
C PRO A 54 9.36 -10.45 -3.82
N LYS A 55 9.50 -11.30 -4.86
CA LYS A 55 8.64 -11.28 -6.05
C LYS A 55 7.27 -11.85 -5.69
N TYR A 56 6.45 -11.07 -4.98
CA TYR A 56 5.16 -11.52 -4.46
C TYR A 56 4.05 -11.58 -5.53
N PHE A 57 4.24 -10.92 -6.67
CA PHE A 57 3.18 -10.73 -7.65
C PHE A 57 3.08 -11.88 -8.67
N SER A 58 2.00 -12.66 -8.53
CA SER A 58 1.16 -13.20 -9.61
C SER A 58 1.09 -14.71 -9.87
N LYS A 59 1.79 -15.60 -9.12
CA LYS A 59 1.58 -17.06 -9.34
C LYS A 59 1.35 -17.92 -8.10
N ASP A 60 1.79 -17.46 -6.93
CA ASP A 60 1.76 -18.34 -5.75
C ASP A 60 0.59 -18.10 -4.80
N ILE A 61 -0.14 -16.98 -4.92
CA ILE A 61 -1.13 -16.58 -3.90
C ILE A 61 -2.25 -17.60 -3.76
N ASP A 62 -2.91 -17.99 -4.83
CA ASP A 62 -4.02 -18.95 -4.76
C ASP A 62 -3.55 -20.33 -4.29
N THR A 63 -2.32 -20.70 -4.67
CA THR A 63 -1.69 -21.94 -4.20
C THR A 63 -1.45 -21.88 -2.69
N ARG A 64 -0.93 -20.76 -2.16
CA ARG A 64 -0.72 -20.55 -0.73
C ARG A 64 -2.04 -20.50 0.04
N ILE A 65 -3.08 -19.86 -0.49
CA ILE A 65 -4.43 -19.83 0.08
C ILE A 65 -4.95 -21.27 0.23
N LYS A 66 -4.84 -22.07 -0.84
CA LYS A 66 -5.26 -23.48 -0.86
C LYS A 66 -4.46 -24.34 0.11
N GLN A 67 -3.13 -24.25 0.11
CA GLN A 67 -2.24 -24.99 1.01
C GLN A 67 -2.56 -24.70 2.49
N ARG A 68 -2.90 -23.45 2.80
CA ARG A 68 -3.29 -23.00 4.14
C ARG A 68 -4.75 -23.27 4.48
N LYS A 69 -5.54 -23.84 3.56
CA LYS A 69 -6.97 -24.15 3.73
C LYS A 69 -7.79 -22.94 4.19
N LEU A 70 -7.47 -21.76 3.66
CA LEU A 70 -8.17 -20.53 4.00
C LEU A 70 -9.46 -20.40 3.19
N SER A 71 -10.54 -19.97 3.84
CA SER A 71 -11.80 -19.60 3.19
C SER A 71 -11.95 -18.09 3.23
N LEU A 72 -11.62 -17.42 2.13
CA LEU A 72 -11.60 -15.97 2.00
C LEU A 72 -12.78 -15.48 1.16
N ARG A 73 -13.37 -14.34 1.55
CA ARG A 73 -14.54 -13.75 0.85
C ARG A 73 -14.19 -12.62 -0.12
N TYR A 74 -12.99 -12.07 -0.01
CA TYR A 74 -12.58 -10.88 -0.74
C TYR A 74 -11.26 -11.06 -1.49
N PHE A 75 -10.31 -11.80 -0.92
CA PHE A 75 -8.92 -11.79 -1.38
C PHE A 75 -8.55 -13.10 -2.08
N ASP A 76 -8.02 -12.97 -3.28
CA ASP A 76 -7.44 -14.01 -4.12
C ASP A 76 -6.27 -13.43 -4.96
N GLY A 77 -5.70 -14.23 -5.87
CA GLY A 77 -4.60 -13.81 -6.74
C GLY A 77 -4.93 -12.61 -7.63
N GLU A 78 -6.13 -12.56 -8.22
CA GLU A 78 -6.58 -11.47 -9.07
C GLU A 78 -6.79 -10.18 -8.27
N THR A 79 -7.43 -10.28 -7.11
CA THR A 79 -7.63 -9.16 -6.19
C THR A 79 -6.30 -8.59 -5.73
N GLN A 80 -5.33 -9.44 -5.40
CA GLN A 80 -3.98 -9.00 -5.07
C GLN A 80 -3.33 -8.28 -6.26
N GLN A 81 -3.43 -8.81 -7.49
CA GLN A 81 -2.87 -8.10 -8.64
C GLN A 81 -3.50 -6.72 -8.83
N GLY A 82 -4.82 -6.60 -8.70
CA GLY A 82 -5.55 -5.33 -8.78
C GLY A 82 -5.11 -4.34 -7.71
N ALA A 83 -5.04 -4.76 -6.45
CA ALA A 83 -4.70 -3.90 -5.31
C ALA A 83 -3.35 -3.19 -5.45
N PHE A 84 -2.37 -3.81 -6.12
CA PHE A 84 -1.03 -3.25 -6.33
C PHE A 84 -0.85 -2.59 -7.71
N SER A 85 -1.87 -2.65 -8.57
CA SER A 85 -1.87 -2.04 -9.90
C SER A 85 -2.35 -0.59 -9.83
N LEU A 86 -1.45 0.32 -9.44
CA LEU A 86 -1.81 1.71 -9.20
C LEU A 86 -2.09 2.49 -10.50
N PRO A 87 -3.18 3.30 -10.55
CA PRO A 87 -3.46 4.17 -11.67
C PRO A 87 -2.32 5.17 -11.97
N ARG A 88 -2.29 5.71 -13.19
CA ARG A 88 -1.14 6.49 -13.69
C ARG A 88 -0.92 7.80 -12.91
N ASP A 89 -2.00 8.54 -12.68
CA ASP A 89 -2.04 9.76 -11.87
C ASP A 89 -1.54 9.53 -10.44
N PHE A 90 -1.97 8.46 -9.78
CA PHE A 90 -1.44 8.03 -8.49
C PHE A 90 0.07 7.82 -8.54
N ARG A 91 0.55 7.06 -9.53
CA ARG A 91 2.00 6.83 -9.72
C ARG A 91 2.78 8.13 -9.97
N HIS A 92 2.18 9.12 -10.63
CA HIS A 92 2.81 10.44 -10.78
C HIS A 92 2.90 11.16 -9.44
N LYS A 93 1.80 11.23 -8.68
CA LYS A 93 1.76 11.89 -7.37
C LYS A 93 2.73 11.25 -6.37
N LEU A 94 2.81 9.92 -6.38
CA LEU A 94 3.75 9.11 -5.61
C LEU A 94 5.22 9.43 -5.89
N ARG A 95 5.55 9.93 -7.09
CA ARG A 95 6.91 10.32 -7.47
C ARG A 95 7.22 11.77 -7.16
N SER A 96 6.20 12.63 -7.03
CA SER A 96 6.39 14.06 -6.77
C SER A 96 6.43 14.42 -5.28
N SER A 97 5.88 13.58 -4.40
CA SER A 97 5.89 13.83 -2.96
C SER A 97 7.21 13.39 -2.32
N SER A 98 7.75 14.21 -1.42
CA SER A 98 9.02 13.97 -0.70
C SER A 98 8.91 14.18 0.81
N GLN A 99 7.72 14.45 1.34
CA GLN A 99 7.52 14.68 2.76
C GLN A 99 7.87 13.42 3.57
N ILE A 100 8.66 13.60 4.64
CA ILE A 100 8.99 12.58 5.63
C ILE A 100 8.41 13.03 6.97
N ILE A 101 7.95 12.06 7.76
CA ILE A 101 7.44 12.27 9.12
C ILE A 101 8.56 11.88 10.09
N ASP A 102 8.91 12.78 10.99
CA ASP A 102 9.86 12.53 12.07
C ASP A 102 9.48 13.33 13.35
N ASP A 103 10.28 13.19 14.41
CA ASP A 103 10.01 13.81 15.70
C ASP A 103 10.02 15.36 15.65
N HIS A 104 10.68 15.95 14.65
CA HIS A 104 10.75 17.39 14.44
C HIS A 104 9.71 17.90 13.42
N GLN A 105 9.24 17.01 12.54
CA GLN A 105 8.27 17.29 11.50
C GLN A 105 7.10 16.30 11.57
N VAL A 106 6.18 16.56 12.51
CA VAL A 106 4.94 15.79 12.65
C VAL A 106 3.99 16.05 11.48
N LEU A 107 3.22 15.04 11.10
CA LEU A 107 2.18 15.17 10.08
C LEU A 107 1.01 15.99 10.66
N ASN A 108 0.76 17.16 10.10
CA ASN A 108 -0.45 17.94 10.37
C ASN A 108 -1.46 17.77 9.23
N ILE A 109 -2.71 17.48 9.60
CA ILE A 109 -3.79 17.10 8.68
C ILE A 109 -4.95 18.12 8.70
N PHE A 110 -4.72 19.30 9.28
CA PHE A 110 -5.70 20.38 9.45
C PHE A 110 -5.12 21.74 9.06
#